data_AF-A0A3Q9NNV7-F1
#
_entry.id   AF-A0A3Q9NNV7-F1
#
_cell.length_a   1.000
_cell.length_b   1.000
_cell.length_c   1.000
_cell.angle_alpha   90.00
_cell.angle_beta   90.00
_cell.angle_gamma   90.00
#
_symmetry.space_group_name_H-M   'P 1'
#
loop_
_entity.id
_entity.type
_entity.pdbx_description
1 polymer ?
#
loop_
_entity_poly.entity_id
_entity_poly.type
_entity_poly.pdbx_seq_one_letter_code
_entity_poly.pdbx_strand_id
1 'polypeptide(L)'
;MFKRKEKNITTTAPINLTTINEPMTVITEQIKTIRTNINFAATDHKLRTLMVTSAMLGEGKSTVSGNLAVEYAKEGRQASLTGRC
;
A
#
# COMPACT_ATOMS: atom_id res chain seq x y z
N MET A 1 -19.18 17.02 33.33
CA MET A 1 -17.70 17.00 33.21
C MET A 1 -17.30 15.80 32.35
N PHE A 2 -17.29 15.97 31.02
CA PHE A 2 -17.00 14.89 30.08
C PHE A 2 -15.49 14.76 29.88
N LYS A 3 -14.88 13.72 30.46
CA LYS A 3 -13.47 13.38 30.25
C LYS A 3 -13.27 12.97 28.78
N ARG A 4 -12.64 13.84 28.00
CA ARG A 4 -12.09 13.50 26.67
C ARG A 4 -11.03 12.42 26.88
N LYS A 5 -11.32 11.18 26.46
CA LYS A 5 -10.27 10.16 26.30
C LYS A 5 -9.32 10.64 25.22
N GLU A 6 -8.09 10.94 25.61
CA GLU A 6 -7.00 11.23 24.67
C GLU A 6 -6.83 10.00 23.76
N LYS A 7 -7.17 10.15 22.48
CA LYS A 7 -6.80 9.16 21.47
C LYS A 7 -5.27 9.17 21.43
N ASN A 8 -4.66 8.08 21.86
CA ASN A 8 -3.26 7.79 21.56
C ASN A 8 -3.14 7.76 20.04
N ILE A 9 -2.72 8.88 19.46
CA ILE A 9 -2.25 8.92 18.08
C ILE A 9 -0.91 8.19 18.17
N THR A 10 -0.94 6.87 17.92
CA THR A 10 0.28 6.09 17.72
C THR A 10 1.06 6.80 16.62
N THR A 11 2.19 7.41 16.97
CA THR A 11 3.16 7.91 16.02
C THR A 11 3.55 6.73 15.13
N THR A 12 2.93 6.64 13.95
CA THR A 12 3.14 5.53 13.03
C THR A 12 4.59 5.59 12.57
N ALA A 13 5.38 4.55 12.88
CA ALA A 13 6.70 4.40 12.30
C ALA A 13 6.60 4.51 10.77
N PRO A 14 7.58 5.12 10.09
CA PRO A 14 7.54 5.26 8.65
C PRO A 14 7.35 3.89 8.00
N ILE A 15 6.44 3.83 7.03
CA ILE A 15 6.15 2.58 6.29
C ILE A 15 7.44 2.15 5.58
N ASN A 16 7.90 0.93 5.84
CA ASN A 16 9.04 0.37 5.13
C ASN A 16 8.64 0.03 3.68
N LEU A 17 9.25 0.73 2.73
CA LEU A 17 9.08 0.49 1.30
C LEU A 17 10.13 -0.54 0.85
N THR A 18 9.91 -1.80 1.19
CA THR A 18 10.78 -2.95 0.83
C THR A 18 11.06 -3.02 -0.66
N THR A 19 10.12 -2.60 -1.50
CA THR A 19 10.31 -2.51 -2.96
C THR A 19 11.44 -1.55 -3.35
N ILE A 20 11.73 -0.51 -2.56
CA ILE A 20 12.86 0.40 -2.75
C ILE A 20 14.10 -0.11 -2.01
N ASN A 21 13.93 -0.45 -0.74
CA ASN A 21 15.04 -0.75 0.16
C ASN A 21 15.70 -2.09 -0.17
N GLU A 22 14.91 -3.08 -0.60
CA GLU A 22 15.33 -4.47 -0.78
C GLU A 22 14.66 -5.08 -2.03
N PRO A 23 15.05 -4.64 -3.24
CA PRO A 23 14.33 -4.95 -4.49
C PRO A 23 14.43 -6.41 -4.95
N MET A 24 15.36 -7.18 -4.38
CA MET A 24 15.69 -8.58 -4.75
C MET A 24 15.18 -9.61 -3.74
N THR A 25 14.25 -9.21 -2.86
CA THR A 25 13.69 -10.09 -1.83
C THR A 25 12.44 -10.82 -2.28
N VAL A 26 12.15 -11.93 -1.61
CA VAL A 26 10.90 -12.69 -1.82
C VAL A 26 9.68 -11.78 -1.63
N ILE A 27 9.70 -10.89 -0.62
CA ILE A 27 8.60 -9.96 -0.35
C ILE A 27 8.37 -9.03 -1.55
N THR A 28 9.44 -8.47 -2.13
CA THR A 28 9.33 -7.62 -3.32
C THR A 28 8.75 -8.39 -4.51
N GLU A 29 9.16 -9.65 -4.73
CA GLU A 29 8.59 -10.49 -5.79
C GLU A 29 7.10 -10.80 -5.57
N GLN A 30 6.66 -10.98 -4.31
CA GLN A 30 5.22 -11.11 -4.00
C GLN A 30 4.45 -9.84 -4.36
N ILE A 31 5.00 -8.66 -4.08
CA ILE A 31 4.34 -7.38 -4.42
C ILE A 31 4.27 -7.17 -5.94
N LYS A 32 5.34 -7.52 -6.68
CA LYS A 32 5.31 -7.52 -8.16
C LYS A 32 4.24 -8.48 -8.70
N THR A 33 4.11 -9.66 -8.10
CA THR A 33 3.07 -10.64 -8.46
C THR A 33 1.67 -10.07 -8.27
N ILE A 34 1.40 -9.42 -7.13
CA ILE A 34 0.11 -8.75 -6.88
C ILE A 34 -0.18 -7.69 -7.96
N ARG A 35 0.82 -6.86 -8.30
CA ARG A 35 0.69 -5.84 -9.36
C ARG A 35 0.37 -6.46 -10.72
N THR A 36 1.06 -7.54 -11.09
CA THR A 36 0.79 -8.26 -12.35
C THR A 36 -0.63 -8.80 -12.38
N ASN A 37 -1.12 -9.39 -11.28
CA ASN A 37 -2.47 -9.91 -11.18
C ASN A 37 -3.52 -8.79 -11.29
N ILE A 38 -3.27 -7.63 -10.67
CA ILE A 38 -4.15 -6.45 -10.81
C ILE A 38 -4.18 -5.97 -12.26
N ASN A 39 -3.02 -5.89 -12.92
CA ASN A 39 -2.94 -5.47 -14.33
C ASN A 39 -3.67 -6.46 -15.24
N PHE A 40 -3.56 -7.77 -14.98
CA PHE A 40 -4.28 -8.80 -15.72
C PHE A 40 -5.80 -8.70 -15.51
N ALA A 41 -6.25 -8.48 -14.27
CA ALA A 41 -7.67 -8.27 -13.97
C ALA A 41 -8.24 -6.99 -14.62
N ALA A 42 -7.40 -5.99 -14.84
CA ALA A 42 -7.76 -4.72 -15.47
C ALA A 42 -7.44 -4.68 -16.99
N THR A 43 -7.26 -5.82 -17.67
CA THR A 43 -6.82 -5.86 -19.08
C THR A 43 -7.68 -5.01 -20.02
N ASP A 44 -8.99 -4.98 -19.83
CA ASP A 44 -9.92 -4.22 -20.70
C ASP A 44 -9.99 -2.72 -20.36
N HIS A 45 -9.49 -2.29 -19.20
CA HIS A 45 -9.68 -0.94 -18.70
C HIS A 45 -8.42 -0.36 -18.06
N LYS A 46 -8.10 0.89 -18.39
CA LYS A 46 -7.00 1.60 -17.72
C LYS A 46 -7.32 1.74 -16.22
N LEU A 47 -6.54 1.07 -15.37
CA LEU A 47 -6.66 1.13 -13.91
C LEU A 47 -6.39 2.57 -13.43
N ARG A 48 -7.45 3.27 -12.96
CA ARG A 48 -7.38 4.64 -12.43
C ARG A 48 -7.36 4.72 -10.91
N THR A 49 -8.03 3.79 -10.23
CA THR A 49 -8.19 3.81 -8.77
C THR A 49 -8.21 2.38 -8.26
N LEU A 50 -7.45 2.13 -7.19
CA LEU A 50 -7.38 0.84 -6.50
C LEU A 50 -7.63 1.08 -5.01
N MET A 51 -8.61 0.38 -4.43
CA MET A 51 -8.88 0.43 -3.00
C MET A 51 -8.27 -0.79 -2.31
N VAL A 52 -7.41 -0.55 -1.33
CA VAL A 52 -6.83 -1.59 -0.47
C VAL A 52 -7.48 -1.51 0.89
N THR A 53 -8.11 -2.61 1.34
CA THR A 53 -8.77 -2.70 2.64
C THR A 53 -8.29 -3.93 3.41
N SER A 54 -8.44 -3.90 4.72
CA SER A 54 -8.12 -5.00 5.63
C SER A 54 -9.34 -5.29 6.51
N ALA A 55 -9.49 -6.52 6.96
CA ALA A 55 -10.57 -6.89 7.87
C ALA A 55 -10.31 -6.34 9.28
N MET A 56 -9.03 -6.21 9.65
CA MET A 56 -8.59 -5.75 10.97
C MET A 56 -7.51 -4.67 10.88
N LEU A 57 -7.33 -3.94 12.00
CA LEU A 57 -6.19 -3.05 12.18
C LEU A 57 -4.90 -3.87 12.32
N GLY A 58 -3.79 -3.37 11.77
CA GLY A 58 -2.48 -4.02 11.91
C GLY A 58 -2.17 -5.11 10.87
N GLU A 59 -3.07 -5.45 9.96
CA GLU A 59 -2.84 -6.48 8.91
C GLU A 59 -1.90 -6.02 7.78
N GLY A 60 -1.24 -4.86 7.92
CA GLY A 60 -0.24 -4.41 6.94
C GLY A 60 -0.80 -3.83 5.64
N LYS A 61 -2.10 -3.51 5.54
CA LYS A 61 -2.68 -2.84 4.34
C LYS A 61 -1.90 -1.60 3.91
N SER A 62 -1.48 -0.76 4.85
CA SER A 62 -0.73 0.45 4.58
C SER A 62 0.65 0.13 4.00
N THR A 63 1.30 -0.92 4.51
CA THR A 63 2.56 -1.44 3.99
C THR A 63 2.43 -1.94 2.56
N VAL A 64 1.41 -2.76 2.28
CA VAL A 64 1.16 -3.30 0.94
C VAL A 64 0.80 -2.18 -0.04
N SER A 65 -0.11 -1.28 0.34
CA SER A 65 -0.53 -0.16 -0.51
C SER A 65 0.60 0.83 -0.82
N GLY A 66 1.49 1.12 0.14
CA GLY A 66 2.68 1.95 -0.09
C GLY A 66 3.65 1.32 -1.09
N ASN A 67 3.93 0.03 -0.94
CA ASN A 67 4.83 -0.68 -1.86
C ASN A 67 4.20 -0.87 -3.25
N LEU A 68 2.89 -1.10 -3.35
CA LEU A 68 2.20 -1.12 -4.65
C LEU A 68 2.26 0.23 -5.35
N ALA A 69 2.08 1.34 -4.62
CA ALA A 69 2.19 2.68 -5.18
C ALA A 69 3.60 2.93 -5.75
N VAL A 70 4.66 2.50 -5.05
CA VAL A 70 6.03 2.55 -5.54
C VAL A 70 6.21 1.73 -6.82
N GLU A 71 5.72 0.49 -6.85
CA GLU A 71 5.88 -0.37 -8.03
C GLU A 71 5.16 0.20 -9.26
N TYR A 72 3.98 0.82 -9.09
CA TYR A 72 3.32 1.55 -10.18
C TYR A 72 4.09 2.81 -10.59
N ALA A 73 4.68 3.53 -9.64
CA ALA A 73 5.53 4.69 -9.94
C ALA A 73 6.79 4.30 -10.73
N LYS A 74 7.40 3.15 -10.43
CA LYS A 74 8.56 2.61 -11.17
C LYS A 74 8.24 2.27 -12.63
N GLU A 75 7.01 1.87 -12.94
CA GLU A 75 6.55 1.68 -14.32
C GLU A 75 6.26 2.99 -15.06
N GLY A 76 6.57 4.15 -14.45
CA GLY A 76 6.29 5.46 -15.02
C GLY A 76 4.83 5.89 -14.91
N ARG A 77 3.99 5.18 -14.13
CA ARG A 77 2.62 5.62 -13.87
C ARG A 77 2.61 6.64 -12.73
N GLN A 78 1.83 7.70 -12.90
CA GLN A 78 1.58 8.64 -11.81
C GLN A 78 0.70 7.95 -10.75
N ALA A 79 1.30 7.60 -9.62
CA ALA A 79 0.63 6.94 -8.51
C ALA A 79 0.53 7.89 -7.32
N SER A 80 -0.67 8.04 -6.76
CA SER A 80 -0.92 8.79 -5.53
C SER A 80 -1.56 7.85 -4.51
N LEU A 81 -1.02 7.80 -3.30
CA LEU A 81 -1.59 7.04 -2.20
C LEU A 81 -2.30 8.00 -1.25
N THR A 82 -3.60 7.79 -1.04
CA THR A 82 -4.39 8.55 -0.07
C THR A 82 -5.05 7.55 0.88
N GLY A 83 -4.81 7.68 2.19
CA GLY A 83 -5.42 6.82 3.18
C GLY A 83 -5.23 7.35 4.61
N ARG A 84 -6.20 7.07 5.48
CA ARG A 84 -6.05 7.20 6.94
C ARG A 84 -5.94 5.78 7.50
N CYS A 85 -4.89 5.51 8.26
CA CYS A 85 -4.74 4.24 8.97
C CYS A 85 -5.72 4.16 10.14
#